data_AF-A0AAW2XKY9-F1
#
_entry.id   AF-A0AAW2XKY9-F1
#
_cell.length_a   1.000
_cell.length_b   1.000
_cell.length_c   1.000
_cell.angle_alpha   90.00
_cell.angle_beta   90.00
_cell.angle_gamma   90.00
#
_symmetry.space_group_name_H-M   'P 1'
#
loop_
_entity.id
_entity.type
_entity.pdbx_description
1 polymer ?
#
loop_
_entity_poly.entity_id
_entity_poly.type
_entity_poly.pdbx_seq_one_letter_code
_entity_poly.pdbx_strand_id
1 'polypeptide(L)'
;MIEGSSVQEHGVKMLSLVEKIKDLKADFAKETYIDVILQYLPPSFDSFIVNYNMNGLEKDLHELINMLVQYEAIIEKVCAVGIRGRL
;
A
#
# COMPACT_ATOMS: atom_id res chain seq x y z
N MET A 1 4.07 6.08 6.68
CA MET A 1 3.73 7.03 5.59
C MET A 1 2.90 8.17 6.18
N ILE A 2 2.80 9.33 5.52
CA ILE A 2 1.92 10.44 5.97
C ILE A 2 0.78 10.63 4.97
N GLU A 3 -0.34 11.22 5.40
CA GLU A 3 -1.46 11.50 4.50
C GLU A 3 -1.03 12.43 3.34
N GLY A 4 -1.46 12.11 2.12
CA GLY A 4 -1.14 12.86 0.91
C GLY A 4 0.27 12.66 0.33
N SER A 5 1.11 11.81 0.94
CA SER A 5 2.38 11.39 0.30
C SER A 5 2.16 10.23 -0.67
N SER A 6 2.89 10.21 -1.79
CA SER A 6 2.71 9.21 -2.84
C SER A 6 2.97 7.78 -2.35
N VAL A 7 1.95 6.94 -2.43
CA VAL A 7 2.03 5.49 -2.21
C VAL A 7 2.97 4.85 -3.22
N GLN A 8 2.96 5.29 -4.48
CA GLN A 8 3.82 4.73 -5.52
C GLN A 8 5.31 4.92 -5.18
N GLU A 9 5.71 6.14 -4.81
CA GLU A 9 7.11 6.39 -4.42
C GLU A 9 7.51 5.57 -3.19
N HIS A 10 6.60 5.42 -2.23
CA HIS A 10 6.84 4.61 -1.05
C HIS A 10 6.95 3.12 -1.40
N GLY A 11 6.06 2.59 -2.25
CA GLY A 11 6.08 1.21 -2.72
C GLY A 11 7.35 0.85 -3.48
N VAL A 12 7.85 1.73 -4.34
CA VAL A 12 9.14 1.55 -5.04
C VAL A 12 10.31 1.48 -4.04
N LYS A 13 10.32 2.33 -3.02
CA LYS A 13 11.34 2.27 -1.96
C LYS A 13 11.27 0.94 -1.21
N MET A 14 10.07 0.45 -0.88
CA MET A 14 9.89 -0.81 -0.18
C MET A 14 10.32 -2.01 -1.01
N LEU A 15 10.00 -2.04 -2.32
CA LEU A 15 10.53 -3.04 -3.26
C LEU A 15 12.06 -3.07 -3.25
N SER A 16 12.70 -1.90 -3.37
CA SER A 16 14.18 -1.83 -3.37
C SER A 16 14.81 -2.29 -2.05
N LEU A 17 14.10 -2.12 -0.92
CA LEU A 17 14.54 -2.61 0.38
C LEU A 17 14.41 -4.12 0.47
N VAL A 18 13.31 -4.69 -0.02
CA VAL A 18 13.12 -6.15 -0.09
C VAL A 18 14.21 -6.80 -0.94
N GLU A 19 14.54 -6.22 -2.10
CA GLU A 19 15.64 -6.70 -2.95
C GLU A 19 16.99 -6.69 -2.20
N LYS A 20 17.32 -5.59 -1.53
CA LYS A 20 18.55 -5.48 -0.73
C LYS A 20 18.59 -6.48 0.43
N ILE A 21 17.47 -6.77 1.07
CA ILE A 21 17.41 -7.71 2.18
C ILE A 21 17.56 -9.15 1.67
N LYS A 22 16.97 -9.48 0.52
CA LYS A 22 17.20 -10.76 -0.18
C LYS A 22 18.68 -10.95 -0.52
N ASP A 23 19.36 -9.90 -0.99
CA ASP A 23 20.80 -9.94 -1.30
C ASP A 23 21.67 -10.20 -0.04
N LEU A 24 21.21 -9.75 1.13
CA LEU A 24 21.87 -9.97 2.41
C LEU A 24 21.64 -11.40 2.96
N LYS A 25 20.99 -12.30 2.21
CA LYS A 25 20.56 -13.65 2.63
C LYS A 25 19.72 -13.66 3.92
N ALA A 26 19.12 -12.53 4.26
CA ALA A 26 18.14 -12.43 5.31
C ALA A 26 16.79 -12.87 4.72
N ASP A 27 16.49 -14.15 4.85
CA ASP A 27 15.26 -14.74 4.32
C ASP A 27 14.10 -14.45 5.29
N PHE A 28 13.50 -13.27 5.15
CA PHE A 28 12.20 -13.01 5.76
C PHE A 28 11.11 -13.63 4.89
N ALA A 29 10.10 -14.16 5.56
CA ALA A 29 8.91 -14.65 4.89
C ALA A 29 8.24 -13.49 4.14
N LYS A 30 7.65 -13.78 2.98
CA LYS A 30 6.95 -12.80 2.14
C LYS A 30 5.89 -12.02 2.93
N GLU A 31 5.21 -12.73 3.82
CA GLU A 31 4.17 -12.24 4.72
C GLU A 31 4.73 -11.13 5.62
N THR A 32 5.97 -11.26 6.09
CA THR A 32 6.61 -10.24 6.94
C THR A 32 6.74 -8.91 6.22
N TYR A 33 7.10 -8.91 4.94
CA TYR A 33 7.19 -7.67 4.17
C TYR A 33 5.82 -7.03 3.93
N ILE A 34 4.80 -7.87 3.68
CA ILE A 34 3.42 -7.42 3.50
C ILE A 34 2.90 -6.78 4.78
N ASP A 35 3.07 -7.45 5.92
CA ASP A 35 2.63 -6.94 7.24
C ASP A 35 3.27 -5.59 7.55
N VAL A 36 4.57 -5.47 7.28
CA VAL A 36 5.31 -4.21 7.45
C VAL A 36 4.73 -3.10 6.57
N ILE A 37 4.46 -3.37 5.29
CA ILE A 37 3.83 -2.38 4.38
C ILE A 37 2.49 -1.92 4.95
N LEU A 38 1.61 -2.88 5.30
CA LEU A 38 0.27 -2.58 5.78
C LEU A 38 0.28 -1.72 7.06
N GLN A 39 1.21 -1.97 7.98
CA GLN A 39 1.35 -1.19 9.22
C GLN A 39 1.79 0.26 9.00
N TYR A 40 2.49 0.57 7.91
CA TYR A 40 2.98 1.92 7.63
C TYR A 40 2.02 2.76 6.79
N LEU A 41 0.91 2.19 6.32
CA LEU A 41 -0.13 2.93 5.61
C LEU A 41 -0.80 3.97 6.54
N PRO A 42 -1.22 5.12 5.99
CA PRO A 42 -1.90 6.13 6.76
C PRO A 42 -3.38 5.74 6.97
N PRO A 43 -4.08 6.35 7.96
CA PRO A 43 -5.44 5.97 8.33
C PRO A 43 -6.47 5.98 7.19
N SER A 44 -6.27 6.81 6.14
CA SER A 44 -7.13 6.80 4.95
C SER A 44 -7.18 5.44 4.21
N PHE A 45 -6.25 4.53 4.50
CA PHE A 45 -6.19 3.18 3.94
C PHE A 45 -6.80 2.11 4.85
N ASP A 46 -7.39 2.44 6.00
CA ASP A 46 -7.97 1.43 6.92
C ASP A 46 -9.01 0.53 6.23
N SER A 47 -9.83 1.11 5.35
CA SER A 47 -10.82 0.35 4.56
C SER A 47 -10.16 -0.59 3.55
N PHE A 48 -9.00 -0.21 3.00
CA PHE A 48 -8.19 -1.10 2.17
C PHE A 48 -7.66 -2.27 2.99
N ILE A 49 -7.10 -2.02 4.18
CA ILE A 49 -6.52 -3.05 5.05
C ILE A 49 -7.59 -4.09 5.44
N VAL A 50 -8.77 -3.63 5.87
CA VAL A 50 -9.89 -4.52 6.21
C VAL A 50 -10.30 -5.38 5.01
N ASN A 51 -10.43 -4.78 3.82
CA ASN A 51 -10.78 -5.51 2.60
C ASN A 51 -9.68 -6.51 2.15
N TYR A 52 -8.42 -6.12 2.30
CA TYR A 52 -7.28 -6.98 1.97
C TYR A 52 -7.27 -8.22 2.87
N ASN A 53 -7.38 -8.03 4.19
CA ASN A 53 -7.39 -9.10 5.17
C ASN A 53 -8.59 -10.05 5.00
N MET A 54 -9.77 -9.53 4.63
CA MET A 54 -10.97 -10.34 4.43
C MET A 54 -10.96 -11.16 3.14
N ASN A 55 -10.30 -10.70 2.08
CA ASN A 55 -10.30 -11.41 0.80
C ASN A 55 -9.46 -12.69 0.83
N GLY A 56 -8.58 -12.89 1.82
CA GLY A 56 -7.85 -14.14 2.04
C GLY A 56 -6.96 -14.58 0.86
N LEU A 57 -6.66 -13.68 -0.08
CA LEU A 57 -5.83 -13.98 -1.24
C LEU A 57 -4.36 -13.83 -0.86
N GLU A 58 -3.59 -14.88 -1.15
CA GLU A 58 -2.14 -14.78 -1.08
C GLU A 58 -1.65 -13.90 -2.24
N LYS A 59 -1.28 -12.67 -1.94
CA LYS A 59 -0.81 -11.69 -2.95
C LYS A 59 0.69 -11.55 -2.92
N ASP A 60 1.31 -11.44 -4.08
CA ASP A 60 2.72 -11.05 -4.16
C ASP A 60 2.90 -9.56 -3.81
N LEU A 61 4.14 -9.17 -3.53
CA LEU A 61 4.48 -7.80 -3.13
C LEU A 61 4.15 -6.77 -4.24
N HIS A 62 4.38 -7.13 -5.50
CA HIS A 62 4.05 -6.28 -6.65
C HIS A 62 2.54 -6.11 -6.80
N GLU A 63 1.77 -7.18 -6.67
CA GLU A 63 0.30 -7.11 -6.65
C GLU A 63 -0.21 -6.17 -5.54
N LEU A 64 0.30 -6.31 -4.31
CA LEU A 64 -0.08 -5.44 -3.20
C LEU A 64 0.16 -3.96 -3.53
N ILE A 65 1.34 -3.62 -4.05
CA ILE A 65 1.69 -2.24 -4.41
C ILE A 65 0.76 -1.70 -5.51
N ASN A 66 0.48 -2.50 -6.55
CA ASN A 66 -0.46 -2.10 -7.60
C ASN A 66 -1.87 -1.86 -7.07
N MET A 67 -2.33 -2.66 -6.11
CA MET A 67 -3.63 -2.46 -5.48
C MET A 67 -3.66 -1.16 -4.65
N LEU A 68 -2.58 -0.87 -3.92
CA LEU A 68 -2.45 0.36 -3.13
C LEU A 68 -2.43 1.62 -4.02
N VAL A 69 -1.71 1.59 -5.15
CA VAL A 69 -1.68 2.70 -6.12
C VAL A 69 -3.05 2.95 -6.74
N GLN A 70 -3.78 1.89 -7.09
CA GLN A 70 -5.16 2.03 -7.59
C GLN A 70 -6.08 2.61 -6.52
N TYR A 71 -5.93 2.19 -5.26
CA TYR A 71 -6.72 2.69 -4.15
C TYR A 71 -6.45 4.17 -3.87
N GLU A 72 -5.17 4.60 -3.87
CA GLU A 72 -4.77 6.02 -3.76
C GLU A 72 -5.49 6.87 -4.82
N ALA A 73 -5.46 6.45 -6.09
CA ALA A 73 -6.13 7.17 -7.18
C ALA A 73 -7.67 7.24 -7.00
N ILE A 74 -8.28 6.26 -6.33
CA ILE A 74 -9.70 6.29 -5.99
C ILE A 74 -9.96 7.31 -4.88
N ILE A 75 -9.16 7.30 -3.80
CA ILE A 75 -9.28 8.27 -2.70
C ILE A 75 -9.16 9.70 -3.25
N GLU A 76 -8.17 9.96 -4.10
CA GLU A 76 -7.96 11.28 -4.71
C GLU A 76 -9.18 11.72 -5.54
N LYS A 77 -9.73 10.82 -6.36
CA LYS A 77 -10.94 11.09 -7.15
C LYS A 77 -12.15 11.37 -6.25
N VAL A 78 -12.36 10.59 -5.19
CA VAL A 78 -13.50 10.76 -4.27
C VAL A 78 -13.39 12.10 -3.53
N CYS A 79 -12.20 12.46 -3.03
CA CYS A 79 -11.97 13.76 -2.41
C CYS A 79 -12.19 14.94 -3.37
N ALA A 80 -11.74 14.83 -4.63
CA ALA A 80 -11.96 15.87 -5.64
C ALA A 80 -13.45 16.06 -5.99
N VAL A 81 -14.24 14.97 -6.01
CA VAL A 81 -15.69 15.03 -6.26
C VAL A 81 -16.46 15.65 -5.08
N GLY A 82 -16.03 15.40 -3.84
CA GLY A 82 -16.66 15.94 -2.62
C GLY A 82 -16.55 17.47 -2.46
N ILE A 83 -15.61 18.11 -3.17
CA ILE A 83 -15.43 19.57 -3.19
C ILE A 83 -16.35 20.21 -4.26
N ARG A 84 -16.56 19.52 -5.38
CA ARG A 84 -17.41 20.03 -6.49
C ARG A 84 -18.92 19.97 -6.22
N GLY A 85 -19.37 19.13 -5.29
CA GLY A 85 -20.79 19.03 -4.91
C GLY A 85 -21.26 20.04 -3.84
N ARG A 86 -20.40 20.99 -3.44
CA ARG A 86 -20.68 21.99 -2.39
C ARG A 86 -20.54 23.44 -2.86
N LEU A 87 -20.62 23.68 -4.18
CA LEU A 87 -20.66 25.01 -4.81
C LEU A 87 -22.00 25.21 -5.52
#